data_AF-A4XFN4-F1
#
_entry.id   AF-A4XFN4-F1
#
_cell.length_a   1.000
_cell.length_b   1.000
_cell.length_c   1.000
_cell.angle_alpha   90.00
_cell.angle_beta   90.00
_cell.angle_gamma   90.00
#
_symmetry.space_group_name_H-M   'P 1'
#
loop_
_entity.id
_entity.type
_entity.pdbx_description
1 polymer ?
#
loop_
_entity_poly.entity_id
_entity_poly.type
_entity_poly.pdbx_seq_one_letter_code
_entity_poly.pdbx_strand_id
1 'polypeptide(L)'
;MDIYMTGVYIWYYNICKRQVWLMAHSILPDENDDNIVLGRFLHEYYYRKDQKEIKFGNAVFDILYQDKDEIVIGETKKSSRFKEASRYQLLFYIKLLKEAGISAKGVLFYPEERKKEEVVLTAEEEEKLEKMIADIETIIEKESPPPAATCRYCPKCAYREYCFA
;
A
#
# COMPACT_ATOMS: atom_id res chain seq x y z
N MET A 1 12.01 14.78 -10.69
CA MET A 1 10.98 13.86 -11.18
C MET A 1 9.84 13.97 -10.18
N ASP A 2 8.65 14.40 -10.59
CA ASP A 2 7.51 14.48 -9.68
C ASP A 2 7.05 13.05 -9.38
N ILE A 3 7.49 12.52 -8.23
CA ILE A 3 7.13 11.18 -7.79
C ILE A 3 5.78 11.27 -7.10
N TYR A 4 4.76 10.69 -7.72
CA TYR A 4 3.44 10.59 -7.11
C TYR A 4 3.45 9.50 -6.02
N MET A 5 3.20 9.89 -4.78
CA MET A 5 3.07 8.96 -3.66
C MET A 5 1.88 8.02 -3.87
N THR A 6 2.05 6.73 -3.59
CA THR A 6 1.02 5.70 -3.76
C THR A 6 0.93 4.81 -2.52
N GLY A 7 -0.23 4.18 -2.31
CA GLY A 7 -0.40 3.21 -1.22
C GLY A 7 0.54 2.01 -1.33
N VAL A 8 1.04 1.71 -2.54
CA VAL A 8 2.02 0.65 -2.76
C VAL A 8 3.39 1.00 -2.19
N TYR A 9 3.84 2.25 -2.28
CA TYR A 9 5.08 2.66 -1.61
C TYR A 9 4.96 2.55 -0.10
N ILE A 10 3.82 2.95 0.47
CA ILE A 10 3.55 2.79 1.91
C ILE A 10 3.56 1.29 2.30
N TRP A 11 2.97 0.43 1.47
CA TRP A 11 2.97 -1.00 1.69
C TRP A 11 4.38 -1.59 1.66
N TYR A 12 5.17 -1.30 0.63
CA TYR A 12 6.55 -1.78 0.53
C TYR A 12 7.45 -1.21 1.63
N TYR A 13 7.26 0.04 2.03
CA TYR A 13 8.04 0.66 3.11
C TYR A 13 7.91 -0.13 4.42
N ASN A 14 6.70 -0.61 4.73
CA ASN A 14 6.40 -1.43 5.90
C ASN A 14 6.84 -2.92 5.76
N ILE A 15 7.46 -3.28 4.64
CA ILE A 15 7.98 -4.63 4.37
C ILE A 15 9.50 -4.61 4.23
N CYS A 16 10.00 -3.76 3.33
CA CYS A 16 11.40 -3.60 3.02
C CYS A 16 11.65 -2.26 2.30
N LYS A 17 12.40 -1.36 2.94
CA LYS A 17 12.80 -0.06 2.36
C LYS A 17 13.54 -0.19 1.02
N ARG A 18 14.27 -1.29 0.79
CA ARG A 18 14.92 -1.56 -0.49
C ARG A 18 13.91 -1.76 -1.62
N GLN A 19 12.77 -2.42 -1.35
CA GLN A 19 11.72 -2.61 -2.36
C GLN A 19 11.11 -1.29 -2.81
N VAL A 20 11.02 -0.29 -1.93
CA VAL A 20 10.57 1.07 -2.30
C VAL A 20 11.46 1.65 -3.39
N TRP A 21 12.79 1.63 -3.18
CA TRP A 21 13.74 2.14 -4.16
C TRP A 21 13.67 1.38 -5.48
N LEU A 22 13.66 0.05 -5.43
CA LEU A 22 13.62 -0.80 -6.62
C LEU A 22 12.36 -0.53 -7.46
N MET A 23 11.20 -0.49 -6.80
CA MET A 23 9.93 -0.20 -7.46
C MET A 23 9.90 1.20 -8.07
N ALA A 24 10.36 2.22 -7.35
CA ALA A 24 10.36 3.60 -7.86
C ALA A 24 11.31 3.79 -9.06
N HIS A 25 12.36 2.97 -9.16
CA HIS A 25 13.29 2.96 -10.29
C HIS A 25 12.92 1.92 -11.36
N SER A 26 11.67 1.42 -11.36
CA SER A 26 11.17 0.45 -12.35
C SER A 26 11.99 -0.83 -12.45
N ILE A 27 12.71 -1.20 -11.38
CA ILE A 27 13.37 -2.50 -11.28
C ILE A 27 12.33 -3.46 -10.75
N LEU A 28 11.74 -4.24 -11.65
CA LEU A 28 10.68 -5.18 -11.33
C LEU A 28 11.24 -6.49 -10.75
N PRO A 29 10.49 -7.17 -9.86
CA PRO A 29 10.88 -8.48 -9.39
C PRO A 29 10.59 -9.56 -10.47
N ASP A 30 11.07 -10.79 -10.26
CA ASP A 30 10.80 -11.92 -11.16
C ASP A 30 9.28 -12.10 -11.40
N GLU A 31 8.85 -12.04 -12.66
CA GLU A 31 7.45 -12.06 -13.08
C GLU A 31 6.68 -13.34 -12.71
N ASN A 32 7.38 -14.42 -12.31
CA ASN A 32 6.75 -15.68 -11.92
C ASN A 32 6.22 -15.71 -10.47
N ASP A 33 6.29 -14.60 -9.72
CA ASP A 33 5.72 -14.51 -8.39
C ASP A 33 4.25 -14.03 -8.46
N ASP A 34 3.32 -14.91 -8.09
CA ASP A 34 1.86 -14.64 -7.99
C ASP A 34 1.51 -13.40 -7.15
N ASN A 35 2.43 -12.93 -6.28
CA ASN A 35 2.22 -11.72 -5.47
C ASN A 35 2.39 -10.41 -6.26
N ILE A 36 2.91 -10.44 -7.50
CA ILE A 36 3.16 -9.26 -8.35
C ILE A 36 1.92 -8.81 -9.14
N VAL A 37 0.86 -9.62 -9.16
CA VAL A 37 -0.40 -9.28 -9.86
C VAL A 37 -0.97 -7.93 -9.39
N LEU A 38 -0.66 -7.50 -8.16
CA LEU A 38 -1.08 -6.20 -7.62
C LEU A 38 -0.42 -4.98 -8.30
N GLY A 39 0.82 -5.12 -8.78
CA GLY A 39 1.57 -4.03 -9.43
C GLY A 39 1.14 -3.80 -10.88
N ARG A 40 0.80 -4.88 -11.59
CA ARG A 40 0.26 -4.83 -12.96
C ARG A 40 -1.16 -4.21 -12.98
N PHE A 41 -1.93 -4.43 -11.91
CA PHE A 41 -3.28 -3.87 -11.72
C PHE A 41 -3.32 -2.33 -11.62
N LEU A 42 -2.23 -1.70 -11.13
CA LEU A 42 -2.15 -0.24 -11.08
C LEU A 42 -1.89 0.40 -12.44
N HIS A 43 -1.38 -0.36 -13.41
CA HIS A 43 -1.03 0.15 -14.73
C HIS A 43 -2.16 -0.02 -15.76
N GLU A 44 -3.07 -0.98 -15.55
CA GLU A 44 -4.21 -1.21 -16.44
C GLU A 44 -5.48 -0.56 -15.87
N TYR A 45 -5.74 0.67 -16.32
CA TYR A 45 -7.06 1.30 -16.22
C TYR A 45 -8.09 0.48 -17.01
N TYR A 46 -8.73 -0.49 -16.35
CA TYR A 46 -9.96 -1.11 -16.82
C TYR A 46 -11.17 -0.47 -16.14
N TYR A 47 -12.01 0.17 -16.96
CA TYR A 47 -13.40 0.50 -16.65
C TYR A 47 -14.24 -0.77 -16.76
N ARG A 48 -14.96 -1.15 -15.71
CA ARG A 48 -16.19 -1.94 -15.86
C ARG A 48 -17.31 -1.32 -15.04
N LYS A 49 -18.41 -1.04 -15.75
CA LYS A 49 -19.72 -0.66 -15.22
C LYS A 49 -20.20 -1.76 -14.28
N ASP A 50 -20.29 -1.44 -12.99
CA ASP A 50 -21.32 -1.85 -12.01
C ASP A 50 -20.72 -1.80 -10.59
N GLN A 51 -20.94 -0.67 -9.91
CA GLN A 51 -20.87 -0.38 -8.45
C GLN A 51 -19.93 -1.22 -7.54
N LYS A 52 -18.91 -0.56 -6.92
CA LYS A 52 -18.41 -0.73 -5.51
C LYS A 52 -16.97 -0.26 -5.25
N GLU A 53 -16.20 0.09 -6.28
CA GLU A 53 -14.78 0.46 -6.16
C GLU A 53 -14.60 1.96 -6.45
N ILE A 54 -13.91 2.71 -5.56
CA ILE A 54 -13.50 4.10 -5.84
C ILE A 54 -12.04 4.10 -6.26
N LYS A 55 -11.77 4.75 -7.39
CA LYS A 55 -10.43 5.21 -7.75
C LYS A 55 -10.29 6.67 -7.34
N PHE A 56 -9.52 6.93 -6.29
CA PHE A 56 -9.25 8.29 -5.80
C PHE A 56 -7.77 8.60 -6.01
N GLY A 57 -7.45 9.34 -7.07
CA GLY A 57 -6.07 9.52 -7.52
C GLY A 57 -5.42 8.18 -7.89
N ASN A 58 -4.33 7.82 -7.21
CA ASN A 58 -3.62 6.55 -7.37
C ASN A 58 -4.04 5.48 -6.34
N ALA A 59 -5.12 5.71 -5.59
CA ALA A 59 -5.65 4.78 -4.61
C ALA A 59 -6.80 3.95 -5.20
N VAL A 60 -6.78 2.64 -4.93
CA VAL A 60 -7.85 1.70 -5.25
C VAL A 60 -8.30 1.06 -3.94
N PHE A 61 -9.59 1.16 -3.62
CA PHE A 61 -10.22 0.55 -2.45
C PHE A 61 -11.72 0.35 -2.68
N ASP A 62 -12.32 -0.56 -1.92
CA ASP A 62 -13.75 -0.82 -1.95
C ASP A 62 -14.51 0.19 -1.07
N ILE A 63 -15.69 0.66 -1.48
CA ILE A 63 -16.64 1.27 -0.54
C ILE A 63 -17.47 0.16 0.09
N LEU A 64 -17.41 0.05 1.41
CA LEU A 64 -18.23 -0.90 2.16
C LEU A 64 -19.57 -0.28 2.57
N TYR A 65 -19.54 0.99 2.96
CA TYR A 65 -20.69 1.73 3.45
C TYR A 65 -20.50 3.23 3.22
N GLN A 66 -21.58 3.94 2.95
CA GLN A 66 -21.60 5.40 2.83
C GLN A 66 -22.87 5.93 3.49
N ASP A 67 -22.70 6.81 4.47
CA ASP A 67 -23.77 7.66 4.99
C ASP A 67 -23.52 9.12 4.58
N LYS A 68 -24.42 10.04 4.96
CA LYS A 68 -24.34 11.46 4.61
C LYS A 68 -23.05 12.13 5.10
N ASP A 69 -22.48 11.66 6.21
CA ASP A 69 -21.36 12.34 6.90
C ASP A 69 -20.05 11.52 6.93
N GLU A 70 -20.07 10.22 6.64
CA GLU A 70 -18.90 9.34 6.77
C GLU A 70 -18.93 8.18 5.76
N ILE A 71 -17.77 7.88 5.16
CA ILE A 71 -17.56 6.74 4.27
C ILE A 71 -16.75 5.66 4.99
N VAL A 72 -17.11 4.39 4.80
CA VAL A 72 -16.29 3.26 5.24
C VAL A 72 -15.68 2.59 4.01
N ILE A 73 -14.36 2.62 3.93
CA ILE A 73 -13.58 1.99 2.87
C ILE A 73 -13.00 0.65 3.32
N GLY A 74 -12.85 -0.27 2.39
CA GLY A 74 -12.45 -1.65 2.63
C GLY A 74 -11.26 -2.06 1.77
N GLU A 75 -10.44 -2.94 2.33
CA GLU A 75 -9.38 -3.63 1.60
C GLU A 75 -9.33 -5.10 2.05
N THR A 76 -9.37 -6.03 1.09
CA THR A 76 -9.31 -7.46 1.37
C THR A 76 -7.92 -8.01 1.04
N LYS A 77 -7.27 -8.67 2.01
CA LYS A 77 -5.99 -9.36 1.81
C LYS A 77 -6.13 -10.84 2.16
N LYS A 78 -5.50 -11.71 1.38
CA LYS A 78 -5.56 -13.17 1.56
C LYS A 78 -5.32 -13.60 3.01
N SER A 79 -4.30 -13.04 3.66
CA SER A 79 -4.00 -13.26 5.07
C SER A 79 -3.43 -12.04 5.78
N SER A 80 -3.40 -12.10 7.11
CA SER A 80 -2.86 -11.08 8.01
C SER A 80 -1.31 -11.07 8.11
N ARG A 81 -0.61 -11.88 7.30
CA ARG A 81 0.87 -11.94 7.25
C ARG A 81 1.52 -10.56 7.09
N PHE A 82 0.89 -9.67 6.33
CA PHE A 82 1.35 -8.30 6.05
C PHE A 82 0.49 -7.23 6.74
N LYS A 83 -0.12 -7.55 7.89
CA LYS A 83 -1.11 -6.69 8.57
C LYS A 83 -0.70 -5.22 8.71
N GLU A 84 0.56 -4.96 9.06
CA GLU A 84 1.05 -3.61 9.33
C GLU A 84 1.17 -2.81 8.03
N ALA A 85 1.71 -3.44 6.98
CA ALA A 85 1.76 -2.84 5.65
C ALA A 85 0.36 -2.57 5.09
N SER A 86 -0.58 -3.49 5.26
CA SER A 86 -1.98 -3.30 4.87
C SER A 86 -2.66 -2.19 5.67
N ARG A 87 -2.38 -2.08 6.97
CA ARG A 87 -2.91 -1.03 7.85
C ARG A 87 -2.44 0.35 7.42
N TYR A 88 -1.14 0.55 7.21
CA TYR A 88 -0.63 1.86 6.79
C TYR A 88 -1.02 2.19 5.35
N GLN A 89 -1.12 1.21 4.46
CA GLN A 89 -1.69 1.41 3.13
C GLN A 89 -3.13 1.97 3.22
N LEU A 90 -3.98 1.40 4.07
CA LEU A 90 -5.36 1.87 4.23
C LEU A 90 -5.42 3.23 4.96
N LEU A 91 -4.57 3.47 5.96
CA LEU A 91 -4.43 4.79 6.60
C LEU A 91 -4.06 5.88 5.59
N PHE A 92 -3.18 5.57 4.63
CA PHE A 92 -2.85 6.49 3.55
C PHE A 92 -4.06 6.87 2.71
N TYR A 93 -4.92 5.91 2.37
CA TYR A 93 -6.15 6.20 1.63
C TYR A 93 -7.14 7.03 2.45
N ILE A 94 -7.29 6.74 3.74
CA ILE A 94 -8.12 7.56 4.65
C ILE A 94 -7.59 9.00 4.72
N LYS A 95 -6.25 9.19 4.77
CA LYS A 95 -5.63 10.52 4.75
C LYS A 95 -5.96 11.28 3.47
N LEU A 96 -5.83 10.64 2.30
CA LEU A 96 -6.18 11.27 1.01
C LEU A 96 -7.64 11.71 0.96
N LEU A 97 -8.55 10.90 1.51
CA LEU A 97 -9.97 11.26 1.62
C LEU A 97 -10.18 12.45 2.57
N LYS A 98 -9.52 12.44 3.73
CA LYS A 98 -9.56 13.55 4.70
C LYS A 98 -9.09 14.87 4.06
N GLU A 99 -8.00 14.85 3.30
CA GLU A 99 -7.47 16.02 2.59
C GLU A 99 -8.42 16.54 1.50
N ALA A 100 -9.24 15.65 0.94
CA ALA A 100 -10.30 15.98 0.00
C ALA A 100 -11.58 16.49 0.68
N GLY A 101 -11.59 16.62 2.01
CA GLY A 101 -12.77 17.02 2.80
C GLY A 101 -13.78 15.89 3.02
N ILE A 102 -13.39 14.63 2.81
CA ILE A 102 -14.24 13.45 2.98
C ILE A 102 -13.86 12.74 4.29
N SER A 103 -14.80 12.63 5.22
CA SER A 103 -14.61 11.83 6.44
C SER A 103 -14.68 10.34 6.11
N ALA A 104 -13.68 9.57 6.53
CA ALA A 104 -13.63 8.14 6.25
C ALA A 104 -13.04 7.30 7.39
N LYS A 105 -13.51 6.05 7.48
CA LYS A 105 -12.94 4.95 8.27
C LYS A 105 -12.56 3.79 7.37
N GLY A 106 -11.66 2.93 7.84
CA GLY A 106 -11.18 1.77 7.10
C GLY A 106 -11.54 0.45 7.77
N VAL A 107 -11.71 -0.60 6.97
CA VAL A 107 -11.77 -1.99 7.44
C VAL A 107 -10.89 -2.88 6.57
N LEU A 108 -10.04 -3.67 7.21
CA LEU A 108 -9.27 -4.73 6.56
C LEU A 108 -9.95 -6.08 6.77
N PHE A 109 -10.09 -6.85 5.69
CA PHE A 109 -10.58 -8.22 5.73
C PHE A 109 -9.48 -9.22 5.42
N TYR A 110 -9.40 -10.27 6.23
CA TYR A 110 -8.48 -11.39 6.08
C TYR A 110 -9.27 -12.71 6.01
N PRO A 111 -9.64 -13.19 4.81
CA PRO A 111 -10.55 -14.32 4.65
C PRO A 111 -10.01 -15.65 5.20
N GLU A 112 -8.70 -15.92 5.06
CA GLU A 112 -8.10 -17.18 5.55
C GLU A 112 -8.21 -17.30 7.07
N GLU A 113 -8.04 -16.20 7.80
CA GLU A 113 -8.18 -16.17 9.26
C GLU A 113 -9.60 -15.79 9.73
N ARG A 114 -10.53 -15.52 8.81
CA ARG A 114 -11.87 -14.96 9.10
C ARG A 114 -11.80 -13.74 10.02
N LYS A 115 -10.76 -12.91 9.84
CA LYS A 115 -10.48 -11.76 10.69
C LYS A 115 -10.88 -10.47 9.97
N LYS A 116 -11.45 -9.53 10.74
CA LYS A 116 -11.60 -8.13 10.33
C LYS A 116 -10.84 -7.22 11.29
N GLU A 117 -10.33 -6.10 10.78
CA GLU A 117 -9.60 -5.11 11.56
C GLU A 117 -10.03 -3.71 11.16
N GLU A 118 -10.50 -2.92 12.12
CA GLU A 118 -10.86 -1.52 11.90
C GLU A 118 -9.61 -0.65 11.88
N VAL A 119 -9.59 0.32 10.97
CA VAL A 119 -8.47 1.23 10.74
C VAL A 119 -8.99 2.65 10.82
N VAL A 120 -8.43 3.43 11.75
CA VAL A 120 -8.83 4.82 12.00
C VAL A 120 -7.58 5.69 11.97
N LEU A 121 -7.65 6.79 11.22
CA LEU A 121 -6.59 7.79 11.17
C LEU A 121 -6.65 8.68 12.41
N THR A 122 -5.87 8.33 13.43
CA THR A 122 -5.66 9.19 14.61
C THR A 122 -4.53 10.17 14.34
N ALA A 123 -4.39 11.21 15.17
CA ALA A 123 -3.28 12.16 15.05
C ALA A 123 -1.90 11.49 15.15
N GLU A 124 -1.75 10.46 16.00
CA GLU A 124 -0.51 9.70 16.13
C GLU A 124 -0.20 8.88 14.85
N GLU A 125 -1.23 8.29 14.24
CA GLU A 125 -1.07 7.53 13.00
C GLU A 125 -0.78 8.44 11.81
N GLU A 126 -1.39 9.63 11.78
CA GLU A 126 -1.12 10.66 10.78
C GLU A 126 0.33 11.14 10.87
N GLU A 127 0.85 11.43 12.07
CA GLU A 127 2.25 11.81 12.27
C GLU A 127 3.22 10.70 11.83
N LYS A 128 2.92 9.44 12.19
CA LYS A 128 3.73 8.28 11.74
C LYS A 128 3.71 8.17 10.23
N LEU A 129 2.54 8.31 9.61
CA LEU A 129 2.38 8.21 8.17
C LEU A 129 3.13 9.33 7.43
N GLU A 130 3.10 10.57 7.92
CA GLU A 130 3.87 11.69 7.37
C GLU A 130 5.38 11.43 7.42
N LYS A 131 5.89 10.88 8.53
CA LYS A 131 7.30 10.46 8.64
C LYS A 131 7.64 9.36 7.64
N MET A 132 6.73 8.41 7.40
CA MET A 132 6.93 7.38 6.38
C MET A 132 6.99 7.97 4.98
N ILE A 133 6.09 8.89 4.65
CA ILE A 133 6.05 9.59 3.35
C ILE A 133 7.37 10.31 3.10
N ALA A 134 7.85 11.08 4.07
CA ALA A 134 9.12 11.82 3.96
C ALA A 134 10.35 10.88 3.82
N ASP A 135 10.40 9.76 4.54
CA ASP A 135 11.48 8.78 4.38
C ASP A 135 11.40 8.05 3.05
N ILE A 136 10.20 7.78 2.53
CA ILE A 136 10.00 7.21 1.18
C ILE A 136 10.54 8.15 0.12
N GLU A 137 10.18 9.44 0.17
CA GLU A 137 10.71 10.44 -0.76
C GLU A 137 12.24 10.47 -0.71
N THR A 138 12.80 10.51 0.50
CA THR A 138 14.26 10.45 0.71
C THR A 138 14.88 9.17 0.14
N ILE A 139 14.22 8.02 0.30
CA ILE A 139 14.71 6.75 -0.25
C ILE A 139 14.72 6.83 -1.77
N ILE A 140 13.63 7.26 -2.40
CA ILE A 140 13.50 7.29 -3.85
C ILE A 140 14.52 8.23 -4.50
N GLU A 141 14.93 9.30 -3.83
CA GLU A 141 15.94 10.23 -4.34
C GLU A 141 17.39 9.73 -4.24
N LYS A 142 17.64 8.60 -3.56
CA LYS A 142 19.01 8.06 -3.44
C LYS A 142 19.53 7.57 -4.78
N GLU A 143 20.80 7.83 -5.05
CA GLU A 143 21.50 7.29 -6.23
C GLU A 143 21.59 5.76 -6.25
N SER A 144 21.49 5.13 -5.08
CA SER A 144 21.57 3.67 -4.95
C SER A 144 20.57 3.14 -3.91
N PRO A 145 20.10 1.88 -4.06
CA PRO A 145 19.13 1.30 -3.15
C PRO A 145 19.72 1.15 -1.74
N PRO A 146 18.89 1.23 -0.68
CA PRO A 146 19.29 0.81 0.66
C PRO A 146 19.98 -0.57 0.64
N PRO A 147 21.04 -0.77 1.45
CA PRO A 147 21.77 -2.04 1.49
C PRO A 147 20.84 -3.24 1.67
N ALA A 148 21.15 -4.34 0.99
CA ALA A 148 20.39 -5.58 1.15
C ALA A 148 20.53 -6.07 2.60
N ALA A 149 19.38 -6.32 3.23
CA ALA A 149 19.28 -6.86 4.57
C ALA A 149 18.19 -7.93 4.59
N THR A 150 18.40 -8.99 5.37
CA THR A 150 17.39 -10.04 5.51
C THR A 150 16.28 -9.59 6.46
N CYS A 151 15.04 -9.91 6.11
CA CYS A 151 13.87 -9.72 6.96
C CYS A 151 12.95 -10.93 6.87
N ARG A 152 11.93 -11.00 7.74
CA ARG A 152 10.98 -12.11 7.79
C ARG A 152 10.22 -12.36 6.47
N TYR A 153 10.19 -11.38 5.57
CA TYR A 153 9.50 -11.48 4.29
C TYR A 153 10.39 -12.01 3.16
N CYS A 154 11.72 -11.96 3.31
CA CYS A 154 12.70 -12.40 2.30
C CYS A 154 12.49 -13.82 1.77
N PRO A 155 12.09 -14.85 2.57
CA PRO A 155 11.96 -16.21 2.06
C PRO A 155 10.95 -16.38 0.91
N LYS A 156 9.97 -15.47 0.78
CA LYS A 156 8.99 -15.44 -0.32
C LYS A 156 9.03 -14.11 -1.07
N CYS A 157 10.16 -13.41 -1.04
CA CYS A 157 10.29 -12.12 -1.70
C CYS A 157 10.75 -12.33 -3.14
N ALA A 158 9.99 -11.81 -4.09
CA ALA A 158 10.31 -11.88 -5.51
C ALA A 158 11.62 -11.16 -5.91
N TYR A 159 12.16 -10.28 -5.03
CA TYR A 159 13.48 -9.65 -5.22
C TYR A 159 14.63 -10.41 -4.56
N ARG A 160 14.39 -11.59 -3.98
CA ARG A 160 15.40 -12.27 -3.15
C ARG A 160 16.66 -12.59 -3.95
N GLU A 161 16.52 -13.13 -5.15
CA GLU A 161 17.67 -13.44 -6.02
C GLU A 161 18.41 -12.16 -6.41
N TYR A 162 17.69 -11.13 -6.86
CA TYR A 162 18.30 -9.82 -7.17
C TYR A 162 19.08 -9.21 -5.99
N CYS A 163 18.66 -9.47 -4.74
CA CYS A 163 19.28 -8.88 -3.56
C CYS A 163 20.48 -9.67 -3.01
N PHE A 164 20.57 -10.98 -3.28
CA PHE A 164 21.54 -11.88 -2.62
C PHE A 164 22.23 -12.87 -3.57
N ALA A 165 22.06 -12.71 -4.89
CA ALA A 165 22.85 -13.43 -5.89
C ALA A 165 24.29 -12.93 -5.95
#